data_AF-A0A5M4FF22-F1
#
_entry.id   AF-A0A5M4FF22-F1
#
_cell.length_a   1.000
_cell.length_b   1.000
_cell.length_c   1.000
_cell.angle_alpha   90.00
_cell.angle_beta   90.00
_cell.angle_gamma   90.00
#
_symmetry.space_group_name_H-M   'P 1'
#
loop_
_entity.id
_entity.type
_entity.pdbx_description
1 polymer ?
#
loop_
_entity_poly.entity_id
_entity_poly.type
_entity_poly.pdbx_seq_one_letter_code
_entity_poly.pdbx_strand_id
1 'polypeptide(L)'
;MTGANSRRFGLSTRGSYRPAQPRPDNERPDAFKAAYEHLVQAASRLIDSERVRADEDPELIADQLWSCVHGFVTLELAGHFAHVSDPVHERLQALTVCVFVGHGDTLERAVASHDSVRCR
;
A
#
# COMPACT_ATOMS: atom_id res chain seq x y z
N MET A 1 34.56 15.48 -24.09
CA MET A 1 33.66 14.32 -23.91
C MET A 1 32.93 14.48 -22.60
N THR A 2 31.63 14.71 -22.71
CA THR A 2 30.68 15.12 -21.66
C THR A 2 30.32 13.93 -20.78
N GLY A 3 30.64 13.99 -19.49
CA GLY A 3 30.38 12.92 -18.52
C GLY A 3 29.36 13.34 -17.46
N ALA A 4 28.09 13.03 -17.74
CA ALA A 4 26.97 12.83 -16.82
C ALA A 4 26.85 13.73 -15.57
N ASN A 5 26.04 14.78 -15.69
CA ASN A 5 25.32 15.38 -14.56
C ASN A 5 24.45 14.31 -13.88
N SER A 6 24.91 13.77 -12.75
CA SER A 6 24.08 12.98 -11.85
C SER A 6 23.03 13.90 -11.21
N ARG A 7 21.87 14.05 -11.87
CA ARG A 7 20.67 14.59 -11.24
C ARG A 7 20.19 13.59 -10.19
N ARG A 8 20.65 13.78 -8.95
CA ARG A 8 19.94 13.26 -7.78
C ARG A 8 18.59 13.97 -7.75
N PHE A 9 17.50 13.27 -8.07
CA PHE A 9 16.17 13.72 -7.71
C PHE A 9 16.15 13.81 -6.19
N GLY A 10 16.13 15.04 -5.68
CA GLY A 10 16.16 15.33 -4.26
C GLY A 10 14.89 14.82 -3.59
N LEU A 11 15.03 13.91 -2.64
CA LEU A 11 14.05 13.70 -1.58
C LEU A 11 14.22 14.83 -0.55
N SER A 12 13.97 16.06 -1.00
CA SER A 12 13.88 17.23 -0.12
C SER A 12 12.45 17.33 0.40
N THR A 13 12.09 16.39 1.28
CA THR A 13 10.90 16.46 2.13
C THR A 13 11.30 16.14 3.57
N ARG A 14 12.26 16.89 4.10
CA ARG A 14 12.34 17.17 5.55
C ARG A 14 11.72 18.54 5.86
N GLY A 15 10.56 18.81 5.25
CA GLY A 15 9.75 19.98 5.53
C GLY A 15 8.54 19.56 6.37
N SER A 16 8.56 19.90 7.66
CA SER A 16 7.38 20.06 8.53
C SER A 16 6.46 18.86 8.82
N TYR A 17 6.88 17.60 8.64
CA TYR A 17 6.16 16.52 9.36
C TYR A 17 6.52 16.60 10.85
N ARG A 18 5.62 17.17 11.64
CA ARG A 18 5.63 17.00 13.10
C ARG A 18 4.78 15.77 13.39
N PRO A 19 5.37 14.69 13.96
CA PRO A 19 4.57 13.57 14.43
C PRO A 19 3.51 14.10 15.39
N ALA A 20 2.25 13.73 15.17
CA ALA A 20 1.22 13.95 16.18
C ALA A 20 1.65 13.24 17.46
N GLN A 21 1.30 13.79 18.62
CA GLN A 21 1.53 13.07 19.87
C GLN A 21 0.78 11.72 19.81
N PRO A 22 1.38 10.62 20.31
CA PRO A 22 0.71 9.33 20.37
C PRO A 22 -0.61 9.49 21.10
N ARG A 23 -1.70 9.24 20.40
CA ARG A 23 -3.03 9.20 21.01
C ARG A 23 -3.16 7.84 21.69
N PRO A 24 -3.63 7.77 22.96
CA PRO A 24 -3.75 6.49 23.64
C PRO A 24 -4.78 5.61 22.91
N ASP A 25 -4.55 4.29 22.90
CA ASP A 25 -5.33 3.35 22.08
C ASP A 25 -6.82 3.34 22.41
N ASN A 26 -7.19 3.66 23.63
CA ASN A 26 -8.58 3.78 24.08
C ASN A 26 -9.36 4.91 23.39
N GLU A 27 -8.70 5.87 22.76
CA GLU A 27 -9.34 6.99 22.07
C GLU A 27 -9.51 6.77 20.56
N ARG A 28 -8.99 5.66 20.01
CA ARG A 28 -9.11 5.36 18.58
C ARG A 28 -10.51 4.77 18.30
N PRO A 29 -11.22 5.20 17.23
CA PRO A 29 -12.54 4.68 16.91
C PRO A 29 -12.54 3.15 16.74
N ASP A 30 -13.53 2.46 17.29
CA ASP A 30 -13.60 0.99 17.25
C ASP A 30 -13.65 0.45 15.81
N ALA A 31 -14.34 1.16 14.92
CA ALA A 31 -14.38 0.83 13.50
C ALA A 31 -12.99 0.86 12.85
N PHE A 32 -12.11 1.80 13.23
CA PHE A 32 -10.73 1.78 12.77
C PHE A 32 -10.02 0.53 13.29
N LYS A 33 -10.13 0.23 14.59
CA LYS A 33 -9.38 -0.86 15.21
C LYS A 33 -9.72 -2.18 14.55
N ALA A 34 -11.01 -2.46 14.38
CA ALA A 34 -11.49 -3.67 13.72
C ALA A 34 -10.99 -3.77 12.27
N ALA A 35 -11.09 -2.68 11.50
CA ALA A 35 -10.63 -2.68 10.10
C ALA A 35 -9.11 -2.87 9.98
N TYR A 36 -8.33 -2.20 10.84
CA TYR A 36 -6.88 -2.27 10.84
C TYR A 36 -6.39 -3.65 11.32
N GLU A 37 -7.03 -4.22 12.35
CA GLU A 37 -6.73 -5.58 12.81
C GLU A 37 -6.93 -6.61 11.69
N HIS A 38 -7.98 -6.47 10.87
CA HIS A 38 -8.15 -7.34 9.70
C HIS A 38 -7.01 -7.22 8.68
N LEU A 39 -6.45 -6.02 8.48
CA LEU A 39 -5.28 -5.85 7.61
C LEU A 39 -4.05 -6.53 8.17
N VAL A 40 -3.77 -6.33 9.47
CA VAL A 40 -2.63 -6.98 10.14
C VAL A 40 -2.76 -8.51 10.07
N GLN A 41 -3.95 -9.05 10.36
CA GLN A 41 -4.22 -10.49 10.22
C GLN A 41 -4.02 -10.99 8.79
N ALA A 42 -4.40 -10.21 7.77
CA ALA A 42 -4.17 -10.57 6.37
C ALA A 42 -2.68 -10.53 6.02
N ALA A 43 -1.94 -9.54 6.51
CA ALA A 43 -0.49 -9.44 6.34
C ALA A 43 0.24 -10.61 6.99
N SER A 44 -0.13 -11.00 8.21
CA SER A 44 0.42 -12.20 8.86
C SER A 44 0.21 -13.45 8.02
N ARG A 45 -1.00 -13.66 7.46
CA ARG A 45 -1.25 -14.80 6.56
C ARG A 45 -0.41 -14.76 5.28
N LEU A 46 -0.11 -13.57 4.76
CA LEU A 46 0.77 -13.44 3.58
C LEU A 46 2.18 -13.91 3.92
N ILE A 47 2.71 -13.51 5.08
CA ILE A 47 4.02 -13.93 5.59
C ILE A 47 4.03 -15.46 5.82
N ASP A 48 3.03 -15.98 6.54
CA ASP A 48 2.92 -17.41 6.85
C ASP A 48 2.79 -18.29 5.59
N SER A 49 2.24 -17.73 4.51
CA SER A 49 2.12 -18.42 3.22
C SER A 49 3.39 -18.41 2.37
N GLU A 50 4.49 -17.85 2.90
CA GLU A 50 5.77 -17.64 2.20
C GLU A 50 5.61 -16.86 0.90
N ARG A 51 4.55 -16.06 0.81
CA ARG A 51 4.24 -15.26 -0.36
C ARG A 51 4.99 -13.94 -0.34
N VAL A 52 5.31 -13.44 0.84
CA VAL A 52 6.26 -12.34 1.07
C VAL A 52 7.41 -12.88 1.93
N ARG A 53 8.47 -12.10 2.13
CA ARG A 53 9.61 -12.53 2.95
C ARG A 53 9.18 -12.82 4.40
N ALA A 54 9.83 -13.81 5.00
CA ALA A 54 9.51 -14.30 6.35
C ALA A 54 9.90 -13.32 7.48
N ASP A 55 10.81 -12.37 7.21
CA ASP A 55 11.30 -11.36 8.16
C ASP A 55 10.53 -10.03 8.08
N GLU A 56 9.42 -10.00 7.35
CA GLU A 56 8.55 -8.83 7.24
C GLU A 56 7.77 -8.56 8.54
N ASP A 57 7.45 -7.29 8.75
CA ASP A 57 6.54 -6.85 9.80
C ASP A 57 5.11 -6.75 9.24
N PRO A 58 4.13 -7.50 9.78
CA PRO A 58 2.74 -7.44 9.33
C PRO A 58 2.12 -6.04 9.50
N GLU A 59 2.54 -5.26 10.50
CA GLU A 59 2.04 -3.88 10.68
C GLU A 59 2.56 -2.95 9.57
N LEU A 60 3.82 -3.13 9.15
CA LEU A 60 4.40 -2.37 8.04
C LEU A 60 3.68 -2.63 6.70
N ILE A 61 3.29 -3.88 6.44
CA ILE A 61 2.49 -4.24 5.26
C ILE A 61 1.08 -3.63 5.39
N ALA A 62 0.46 -3.73 6.57
CA ALA A 62 -0.87 -3.17 6.82
C ALA A 62 -0.91 -1.64 6.61
N ASP A 63 0.11 -0.92 7.09
CA ASP A 63 0.25 0.54 6.94
C ASP A 63 0.38 0.95 5.47
N GLN A 64 1.16 0.22 4.68
CA GLN A 64 1.31 0.48 3.25
C GLN A 64 0.01 0.21 2.50
N LEU A 65 -0.67 -0.89 2.80
CA LEU A 65 -1.97 -1.21 2.19
C LEU A 65 -3.04 -0.17 2.55
N TRP A 66 -3.12 0.22 3.83
CA TRP A 66 -4.02 1.28 4.29
C TRP A 66 -3.75 2.60 3.54
N SER A 67 -2.47 2.96 3.42
CA SER A 67 -2.04 4.16 2.69
C SER A 67 -2.41 4.10 1.20
N CYS A 68 -2.23 2.95 0.54
CA CYS A 68 -2.60 2.76 -0.86
C CYS A 68 -4.12 2.95 -1.07
N VAL A 69 -4.93 2.29 -0.24
CA VAL A 69 -6.39 2.36 -0.33
C VAL A 69 -6.88 3.78 -0.05
N HIS A 70 -6.41 4.42 1.02
CA HIS A 70 -6.85 5.76 1.36
C HIS A 70 -6.35 6.82 0.37
N GLY A 71 -5.15 6.65 -0.19
CA GLY A 71 -4.65 7.49 -1.28
C GLY A 71 -5.52 7.38 -2.53
N PHE A 72 -5.88 6.15 -2.92
CA PHE A 72 -6.80 5.89 -4.02
C PHE A 72 -8.17 6.51 -3.78
N VAL A 73 -8.80 6.26 -2.63
CA VAL A 73 -10.13 6.79 -2.29
C VAL A 73 -10.12 8.32 -2.26
N THR A 74 -9.05 8.94 -1.75
CA THR A 74 -8.93 10.41 -1.74
C THR A 74 -8.91 10.98 -3.17
N LEU A 75 -8.17 10.35 -4.09
CA LEU A 75 -8.11 10.77 -5.49
C LEU A 75 -9.45 10.54 -6.22
N GLU A 76 -10.11 9.41 -5.94
CA GLU A 76 -11.43 9.09 -6.49
C GLU A 76 -12.48 10.12 -6.05
N LEU A 77 -12.53 10.45 -4.75
CA LEU A 77 -13.45 11.46 -4.22
C LEU A 77 -13.19 12.86 -4.77
N ALA A 78 -11.97 13.16 -5.18
CA ALA A 78 -11.62 14.40 -5.87
C ALA A 78 -12.02 14.40 -7.36
N GLY A 79 -12.59 13.31 -7.88
CA GLY A 79 -12.94 13.14 -9.29
C GLY A 79 -11.75 12.92 -10.21
N HIS A 80 -10.56 12.61 -9.66
CA HIS A 80 -9.33 12.51 -10.45
C HIS A 80 -9.40 11.41 -11.51
N PHE A 81 -10.17 10.36 -11.24
CA PHE A 81 -10.28 9.19 -12.11
C PHE A 81 -11.51 9.20 -13.03
N ALA A 82 -12.23 10.32 -13.14
CA ALA A 82 -13.45 10.42 -13.96
C ALA A 82 -13.26 10.07 -15.46
N HIS A 83 -12.02 10.03 -15.95
CA HIS A 83 -11.65 9.69 -17.32
C HIS A 83 -11.08 8.27 -17.48
N VAL A 84 -10.98 7.51 -16.39
CA VAL A 84 -10.38 6.17 -16.35
C VAL A 84 -11.51 5.14 -16.34
N SER A 85 -11.42 4.13 -17.20
CA SER A 85 -12.52 3.16 -17.38
C SER A 85 -12.61 2.16 -16.22
N ASP A 86 -11.47 1.72 -15.69
CA ASP A 86 -11.39 0.86 -14.51
C ASP A 86 -10.27 1.36 -13.58
N PRO A 87 -10.50 2.42 -12.78
CA PRO A 87 -9.46 3.01 -11.95
C PRO A 87 -8.97 2.07 -10.85
N VAL A 88 -9.80 1.13 -10.39
CA VAL A 88 -9.39 0.13 -9.40
C VAL A 88 -8.31 -0.77 -10.01
N HIS A 89 -8.54 -1.30 -11.21
CA HIS A 89 -7.55 -2.15 -11.87
C HIS A 89 -6.33 -1.35 -12.34
N GLU A 90 -6.55 -0.23 -13.01
CA GLU A 90 -5.47 0.54 -13.64
C GLU A 90 -4.57 1.25 -12.62
N ARG A 91 -5.07 1.59 -11.42
CA ARG A 91 -4.34 2.39 -10.42
C ARG A 91 -4.11 1.64 -9.13
N LEU A 92 -5.19 1.23 -8.44
CA LEU A 92 -5.07 0.64 -7.12
C LEU A 92 -4.37 -0.73 -7.19
N GLN A 93 -4.84 -1.63 -8.06
CA GLN A 93 -4.24 -2.95 -8.23
C GLN A 93 -2.78 -2.85 -8.67
N ALA A 94 -2.46 -2.01 -9.65
CA ALA A 94 -1.08 -1.79 -10.08
C ALA A 94 -0.16 -1.35 -8.92
N LEU A 95 -0.64 -0.44 -8.07
CA LEU A 95 0.10 0.00 -6.87
C LEU A 95 0.26 -1.12 -5.84
N THR A 96 -0.81 -1.88 -5.58
CA THR A 96 -0.78 -3.00 -4.64
C THR A 96 0.17 -4.13 -5.09
N VAL A 97 0.25 -4.39 -6.40
CA VAL A 97 1.25 -5.31 -6.98
C VAL A 97 2.67 -4.83 -6.67
N CYS A 98 2.97 -3.53 -6.85
CA CYS A 98 4.29 -2.98 -6.50
C CYS A 98 4.62 -3.17 -5.01
N VAL A 99 3.64 -2.99 -4.12
CA VAL A 99 3.83 -3.22 -2.68
C VAL A 99 4.18 -4.68 -2.40
N PHE A 100 3.40 -5.64 -2.91
CA PHE A 100 3.66 -7.06 -2.65
C PHE A 100 4.97 -7.56 -3.25
N VAL A 101 5.31 -7.13 -4.47
CA VAL A 101 6.61 -7.44 -5.07
C VAL A 101 7.75 -6.82 -4.24
N GLY A 102 7.56 -5.60 -3.73
CA GLY A 102 8.50 -4.96 -2.81
C GLY A 102 8.75 -5.78 -1.54
N HIS A 103 7.72 -6.47 -1.04
CA HIS A 103 7.81 -7.39 0.11
C HIS A 103 8.27 -8.82 -0.23
N GLY A 104 8.53 -9.11 -1.51
CA GLY A 104 9.11 -10.39 -1.94
C GLY A 104 8.14 -11.37 -2.61
N ASP A 105 6.90 -10.95 -2.91
CA ASP A 105 6.06 -11.70 -3.84
C ASP A 105 6.64 -11.64 -5.26
N THR A 106 6.20 -12.56 -6.12
CA THR A 106 6.51 -12.52 -7.55
C THR A 106 5.44 -11.70 -8.29
N LEU A 107 5.82 -11.05 -9.39
CA LEU A 107 4.89 -10.30 -10.22
C LEU A 107 3.74 -11.19 -10.71
N GLU A 108 4.06 -12.40 -11.15
CA GLU A 108 3.11 -13.37 -11.70
C GLU A 108 2.06 -13.76 -10.66
N ARG A 109 2.48 -14.11 -9.45
CA ARG A 109 1.56 -14.48 -8.36
C ARG A 109 0.74 -13.28 -7.89
N ALA A 110 1.37 -12.11 -7.74
CA ALA A 110 0.70 -10.88 -7.34
C ALA A 110 -0.45 -10.54 -8.29
N VAL A 111 -0.20 -10.55 -9.60
CA VAL A 111 -1.24 -10.30 -10.63
C VAL A 111 -2.31 -11.39 -10.60
N ALA A 112 -1.93 -12.68 -10.56
CA ALA A 112 -2.88 -13.79 -10.57
C ALA A 112 -3.87 -13.77 -9.40
N SER A 113 -3.43 -13.26 -8.23
CA SER A 113 -4.32 -13.11 -7.08
C SER A 113 -5.48 -12.15 -7.35
N HIS A 114 -5.23 -11.07 -8.08
CA HIS A 114 -6.27 -10.12 -8.43
C HIS A 114 -7.23 -10.66 -9.48
N ASP A 115 -6.73 -11.41 -10.47
CA ASP A 115 -7.55 -12.02 -11.52
C ASP A 115 -8.47 -13.11 -10.96
N SER A 116 -8.01 -13.85 -9.93
CA SER A 116 -8.81 -14.90 -9.28
C SER A 116 -10.08 -14.38 -8.60
N VAL A 117 -10.10 -13.09 -8.20
CA VAL A 117 -11.26 -12.43 -7.58
C VAL A 117 -12.26 -11.96 -8.64
N ARG A 118 -11.80 -11.67 -9.86
CA ARG A 118 -12.66 -11.23 -10.98
C ARG A 118 -13.44 -12.38 -11.64
N CYS A 119 -12.97 -13.62 -11.51
CA CYS A 119 -13.61 -14.82 -12.08
C CYS A 119 -14.55 -15.53 -11.11
N ARG A 120 -14.89 -14.91 -9.97
CA ARG A 120 -15.88 -15.42 -9.02
C ARG A 120 -17.14 -14.57 -9.08
#